data_AF-A0A6C0BET0-F1
#
_entry.id   AF-A0A6C0BET0-F1
#
_cell.length_a   1.000
_cell.length_b   1.000
_cell.length_c   1.000
_cell.angle_alpha   90.00
_cell.angle_beta   90.00
_cell.angle_gamma   90.00
#
_symmetry.space_group_name_H-M   'P 1'
#
loop_
_entity.id
_entity.type
_entity.pdbx_description
1 polymer ?
#
loop_
_entity_poly.entity_id
_entity_poly.type
_entity_poly.pdbx_seq_one_letter_code
_entity_poly.pdbx_strand_id
1 'polypeptide(L)'
;MTFPSTILPSTYTLFYVARYNGTNQGRIFTGPSTTVNWLSGFWQAKTGVAFHNNWITQTTTNVHSGWFQATDQNDLFRSAKVNRTTGTPGNPSYVSSMMINGGWSGSEFTDWAVACVVVYNRALTSTEYTNIENELAAKYLL
;
A
#
# COMPACT_ATOMS: atom_id res chain seq x y z
N MET A 1 8.28 12.04 2.26
CA MET A 1 7.53 12.81 1.25
C MET A 1 6.05 12.76 1.60
N THR A 2 5.32 13.86 1.48
CA THR A 2 3.89 13.92 1.81
C THR A 2 3.08 14.30 0.56
N PHE A 3 2.02 13.55 0.29
CA PHE A 3 1.07 13.86 -0.78
C PHE A 3 0.05 14.91 -0.32
N PRO A 4 -0.60 15.65 -1.25
CA PRO A 4 -1.66 16.57 -0.91
C PRO A 4 -2.76 15.94 -0.04
N SER A 5 -3.46 16.77 0.71
CA SER A 5 -4.71 16.35 1.36
C SER A 5 -5.73 15.91 0.30
N THR A 6 -6.64 15.04 0.71
CA THR A 6 -7.70 14.39 -0.09
C THR A 6 -7.23 13.38 -1.16
N ILE A 7 -5.94 13.02 -1.19
CA ILE A 7 -5.44 12.03 -2.16
C ILE A 7 -6.05 10.63 -1.94
N LEU A 8 -6.35 10.25 -0.69
CA LEU A 8 -7.06 9.02 -0.33
C LEU A 8 -8.34 9.39 0.44
N PRO A 9 -9.44 9.73 -0.26
CA PRO A 9 -10.71 10.04 0.40
C PRO A 9 -11.33 8.78 1.03
N SER A 10 -12.54 8.91 1.60
CA SER A 10 -13.20 7.80 2.30
C SER A 10 -13.40 6.54 1.46
N THR A 11 -13.41 6.68 0.13
CA THR A 11 -13.26 5.60 -0.84
C THR A 11 -12.15 5.93 -1.82
N TYR A 12 -11.30 4.96 -2.13
CA TYR A 12 -10.18 5.16 -3.06
C TYR A 12 -9.73 3.85 -3.70
N THR A 13 -8.83 3.97 -4.69
CA THR A 13 -7.98 2.87 -5.15
C THR A 13 -6.56 3.39 -5.29
N LEU A 14 -5.62 2.77 -4.58
CA LEU A 14 -4.20 3.05 -4.65
C LEU A 14 -3.53 1.93 -5.45
N PHE A 15 -2.72 2.32 -6.43
CA PHE A 15 -1.74 1.46 -7.06
C PHE A 15 -0.34 1.95 -6.77
N TYR A 16 0.59 1.03 -6.60
CA TYR A 16 2.01 1.37 -6.58
C TYR A 16 2.86 0.25 -7.16
N VAL A 17 4.07 0.61 -7.59
CA VAL A 17 5.16 -0.32 -7.88
C VAL A 17 6.35 0.07 -7.01
N ALA A 18 6.74 -0.80 -6.08
CA ALA A 18 7.72 -0.47 -5.05
C ALA A 18 8.50 -1.69 -4.56
N ARG A 19 9.61 -1.44 -3.85
CA ARG A 19 10.38 -2.45 -3.10
C ARG A 19 11.13 -1.83 -1.92
N TYR A 20 11.51 -2.67 -0.97
CA TYR A 20 12.62 -2.34 -0.07
C TYR A 20 13.92 -2.22 -0.87
N ASN A 21 14.78 -1.28 -0.46
CA ASN A 21 16.03 -0.95 -1.14
C ASN A 21 17.19 -0.75 -0.14
N GLY A 22 17.22 -1.53 0.94
CA GLY A 22 18.27 -1.48 1.94
C GLY A 22 17.94 -2.31 3.19
N THR A 23 18.66 -2.02 4.28
CA THR A 23 18.57 -2.75 5.54
C THR A 23 17.44 -2.25 6.44
N ASN A 24 17.05 -0.98 6.31
CA ASN A 24 15.89 -0.45 7.03
C ASN A 24 14.62 -0.86 6.28
N GLN A 25 13.76 -1.65 6.92
CA GLN A 25 12.57 -2.23 6.27
C GLN A 25 11.30 -1.99 7.10
N GLY A 26 11.03 -0.71 7.38
CA GLY A 26 9.79 -0.21 7.97
C GLY A 26 8.70 0.05 6.90
N ARG A 27 7.85 1.06 7.11
CA ARG A 27 6.78 1.38 6.15
C ARG A 27 7.30 2.23 5.01
N ILE A 28 7.07 1.78 3.77
CA ILE A 28 7.20 2.68 2.61
C ILE A 28 6.03 3.66 2.58
N PHE A 29 4.79 3.17 2.68
CA PHE A 29 3.60 4.01 2.67
C PHE A 29 2.97 4.11 4.05
N THR A 30 2.54 5.30 4.45
CA THR A 30 1.83 5.51 5.71
C THR A 30 0.95 6.76 5.68
N GLY A 31 0.07 6.93 6.67
CA GLY A 31 -0.70 8.17 6.86
C GLY A 31 0.05 9.19 7.73
N PRO A 32 -0.26 10.50 7.64
CA PRO A 32 0.36 11.57 8.44
C PRO A 32 -0.05 11.57 9.91
N SER A 33 -1.18 10.95 10.25
CA SER A 33 -1.73 10.96 11.60
C SER A 33 -1.53 9.62 12.30
N THR A 34 -1.07 9.64 13.55
CA THR A 34 -0.98 8.44 14.39
C THR A 34 -2.35 7.92 14.88
N THR A 35 -3.43 8.68 14.68
CA THR A 35 -4.79 8.30 15.09
C THR A 35 -5.44 7.26 14.18
N VAL A 36 -5.03 7.21 12.91
CA VAL A 36 -5.50 6.23 11.93
C VAL A 36 -4.29 5.51 11.38
N ASN A 37 -4.13 4.26 11.78
CA ASN A 37 -3.04 3.42 11.39
C ASN A 37 -3.34 2.81 10.01
N TRP A 38 -2.77 3.44 8.99
CA TRP A 38 -2.85 3.03 7.60
C TRP A 38 -1.49 2.55 7.09
N LEU A 39 -1.45 1.35 6.51
CA LEU A 39 -0.21 0.69 6.15
C LEU A 39 -0.44 -0.20 4.92
N SER A 40 -0.10 0.27 3.72
CA SER A 40 -0.39 -0.40 2.46
C SER A 40 0.84 -1.14 1.91
N GLY A 41 1.20 -2.26 2.55
CA GLY A 41 1.97 -3.32 1.90
C GLY A 41 3.44 -3.53 2.31
N PHE A 42 3.95 -2.80 3.31
CA PHE A 42 5.35 -2.89 3.78
C PHE A 42 5.44 -2.71 5.30
N TRP A 43 5.77 -3.77 6.04
CA TRP A 43 5.92 -3.69 7.49
C TRP A 43 6.91 -4.73 8.01
N GLN A 44 7.83 -4.31 8.89
CA GLN A 44 8.77 -5.20 9.59
C GLN A 44 9.44 -6.24 8.68
N ALA A 45 10.16 -5.79 7.65
CA ALA A 45 10.85 -6.63 6.67
C ALA A 45 9.94 -7.56 5.84
N LYS A 46 8.62 -7.37 5.92
CA LYS A 46 7.64 -8.10 5.12
C LYS A 46 7.02 -7.18 4.08
N THR A 47 6.72 -7.78 2.95
CA THR A 47 5.98 -7.18 1.85
C THR A 47 4.66 -7.92 1.66
N GLY A 48 3.68 -7.25 1.04
CA GLY A 48 2.35 -7.80 0.82
C GLY A 48 1.51 -7.89 2.10
N VAL A 49 1.81 -7.01 3.07
CA VAL A 49 1.13 -6.91 4.37
C VAL A 49 0.41 -5.58 4.46
N ALA A 50 -0.92 -5.59 4.56
CA ALA A 50 -1.75 -4.40 4.63
C ALA A 50 -2.57 -4.30 5.93
N PHE A 51 -2.67 -3.08 6.46
CA PHE A 51 -3.38 -2.76 7.70
C PHE A 51 -4.14 -1.45 7.59
N HIS A 52 -5.44 -1.53 7.79
CA HIS A 52 -6.42 -0.51 7.48
C HIS A 52 -7.25 -0.20 8.74
N ASN A 53 -6.59 0.28 9.82
CA ASN A 53 -7.11 0.25 11.20
C ASN A 53 -7.48 -1.14 11.74
N ASN A 54 -7.23 -2.19 10.97
CA ASN A 54 -7.23 -3.60 11.35
C ASN A 54 -6.41 -4.38 10.31
N TRP A 55 -5.90 -5.55 10.66
CA TRP A 55 -5.20 -6.40 9.70
C TRP A 55 -6.18 -6.93 8.66
N ILE A 56 -5.87 -6.70 7.38
CA ILE A 56 -6.67 -7.23 6.27
C ILE A 56 -5.94 -8.30 5.47
N THR A 57 -4.66 -8.54 5.74
CA THR A 57 -3.85 -9.60 5.14
C THR A 57 -3.14 -10.41 6.24
N GLN A 58 -2.45 -11.47 5.82
CA GLN A 58 -1.42 -12.14 6.65
C GLN A 58 -0.35 -11.17 7.17
N THR A 59 0.33 -11.52 8.27
CA THR A 59 1.32 -10.66 8.96
C THR A 59 2.68 -11.32 9.22
N THR A 60 2.88 -12.57 8.77
CA THR A 60 4.01 -13.42 9.16
C THR A 60 4.95 -13.75 7.99
N THR A 61 4.48 -13.64 6.75
CA THR A 61 5.21 -13.99 5.53
C THR A 61 5.72 -12.75 4.81
N ASN A 62 6.95 -12.81 4.30
CA ASN A 62 7.41 -11.87 3.28
C ASN A 62 7.01 -12.39 1.89
N VAL A 63 6.06 -11.73 1.22
CA VAL A 63 5.47 -12.23 -0.03
C VAL A 63 6.37 -12.04 -1.25
N HIS A 64 7.16 -10.96 -1.25
CA HIS A 64 7.97 -10.50 -2.38
C HIS A 64 9.41 -10.21 -1.95
N SER A 65 10.38 -10.55 -2.79
CA SER A 65 11.81 -10.29 -2.59
C SER A 65 12.35 -9.10 -3.39
N GLY A 66 11.52 -8.47 -4.22
CA GLY A 66 11.94 -7.41 -5.14
C GLY A 66 10.80 -6.44 -5.48
N TRP A 67 10.86 -5.88 -6.69
CA TRP A 67 9.79 -5.04 -7.21
C TRP A 67 8.48 -5.82 -7.30
N PHE A 68 7.42 -5.24 -6.77
CA PHE A 68 6.07 -5.73 -6.99
C PHE A 68 5.11 -4.57 -7.15
N GLN A 69 3.99 -4.86 -7.79
CA GLN A 69 2.85 -3.97 -7.82
C GLN A 69 1.80 -4.38 -6.80
N ALA A 70 1.09 -3.41 -6.27
CA ALA A 70 -0.09 -3.66 -5.46
C ALA A 70 -1.27 -2.78 -5.87
N THR A 71 -2.45 -3.27 -5.52
CA THR A 71 -3.72 -2.59 -5.60
C THR A 71 -4.33 -2.61 -4.21
N ASP A 72 -4.71 -1.45 -3.71
CA ASP A 72 -5.20 -1.25 -2.36
C ASP A 72 -6.49 -0.42 -2.40
N GLN A 73 -7.53 -0.91 -1.71
CA GLN A 73 -8.80 -0.25 -1.46
C GLN A 73 -9.21 -0.51 -0.01
N ASN A 74 -10.25 0.16 0.46
CA ASN A 74 -10.71 0.07 1.86
C ASN A 74 -10.77 -1.37 2.40
N ASP A 75 -11.39 -2.29 1.67
CA ASP A 75 -11.61 -3.70 2.03
C ASP A 75 -10.93 -4.70 1.08
N LEU A 76 -9.93 -4.25 0.32
CA LEU A 76 -9.21 -5.08 -0.66
C LEU A 76 -7.72 -4.74 -0.68
N PHE A 77 -6.87 -5.77 -0.57
CA PHE A 77 -5.46 -5.68 -0.92
C PHE A 77 -5.06 -6.79 -1.88
N ARG A 78 -4.46 -6.40 -3.00
CA ARG A 78 -3.89 -7.30 -4.01
C ARG A 78 -2.43 -6.98 -4.21
N SER A 79 -1.61 -8.00 -4.44
CA SER A 79 -0.22 -7.81 -4.86
C SER A 79 0.19 -8.86 -5.87
N ALA A 80 0.96 -8.43 -6.88
CA ALA A 80 1.28 -9.23 -8.06
C ALA A 80 0.02 -9.87 -8.69
N LYS A 81 -1.07 -9.10 -8.79
CA LYS A 81 -2.37 -9.52 -9.37
C LYS A 81 -3.09 -10.66 -8.61
N VAL A 82 -2.69 -10.94 -7.37
CA VAL A 82 -3.32 -11.94 -6.50
C VAL A 82 -4.02 -11.24 -5.35
N ASN A 83 -5.28 -11.62 -5.05
CA ASN A 83 -5.99 -11.16 -3.86
C ASN A 83 -5.31 -11.72 -2.61
N ARG A 84 -4.92 -10.84 -1.69
CA ARG A 84 -4.27 -11.19 -0.42
C ARG A 84 -5.17 -10.90 0.78
N THR A 85 -6.38 -10.41 0.55
CA THR A 85 -7.33 -10.03 1.59
C THR A 85 -7.83 -11.27 2.32
N THR A 86 -7.62 -11.32 3.63
CA THR A 86 -8.04 -12.39 4.54
C THR A 86 -8.80 -11.88 5.76
N GLY A 87 -8.93 -10.56 5.91
CA GLY A 87 -9.58 -9.91 7.05
C GLY A 87 -10.43 -8.71 6.64
N THR A 88 -11.06 -8.08 7.62
CA THR A 88 -11.95 -6.92 7.44
C THR A 88 -11.27 -5.67 8.00
N PRO A 89 -11.30 -4.53 7.28
CA PRO A 89 -10.69 -3.30 7.75
C PRO A 89 -11.41 -2.74 9.00
N GLY A 90 -10.70 -1.89 9.75
CA GLY A 90 -11.26 -1.11 10.84
C GLY A 90 -11.95 0.17 10.36
N ASN A 91 -12.36 1.02 11.30
CA ASN A 91 -12.99 2.31 11.02
C ASN A 91 -12.16 3.47 11.63
N PRO A 92 -11.75 4.48 10.85
CA PRO A 92 -11.80 4.55 9.38
C PRO A 92 -10.77 3.64 8.70
N SER A 93 -11.03 3.26 7.44
CA SER A 93 -10.15 2.44 6.59
C SER A 93 -9.46 3.25 5.49
N TYR A 94 -9.16 4.51 5.78
CA TYR A 94 -8.53 5.45 4.86
C TYR A 94 -7.81 6.55 5.64
N VAL A 95 -6.89 7.26 4.99
CA VAL A 95 -6.21 8.45 5.55
C VAL A 95 -6.33 9.60 4.57
N SER A 96 -6.67 10.81 5.02
CA SER A 96 -6.90 11.94 4.10
C SER A 96 -5.64 12.40 3.34
N SER A 97 -4.45 11.98 3.75
CA SER A 97 -3.19 12.16 3.01
C SER A 97 -2.33 10.92 3.19
N MET A 98 -1.41 10.71 2.25
CA MET A 98 -0.44 9.62 2.27
C MET A 98 0.98 10.19 2.33
N MET A 99 1.89 9.45 2.94
CA MET A 99 3.32 9.74 2.96
C MET A 99 4.12 8.56 2.43
N ILE A 100 5.22 8.85 1.74
CA ILE A 100 6.30 7.90 1.47
C ILE A 100 7.42 8.13 2.48
N ASN A 101 7.84 7.05 3.15
CA ASN A 101 8.87 7.01 4.20
C ASN A 101 8.64 8.07 5.29
N GLY A 102 7.39 8.17 5.73
CA GLY A 102 6.99 9.17 6.73
C GLY A 102 7.35 8.81 8.17
N GLY A 103 7.86 7.60 8.43
CA GLY A 103 8.25 7.14 9.77
C GLY A 103 7.06 7.07 10.71
N TRP A 104 6.18 6.08 10.52
CA TRP A 104 5.02 5.90 11.40
C TRP A 104 5.43 5.90 12.88
N SER A 105 4.77 6.74 13.68
CA SER A 105 5.08 6.96 15.10
C SER A 105 6.55 7.30 15.41
N GLY A 106 7.28 7.84 14.44
CA GLY A 106 8.67 8.28 14.57
C GLY A 106 9.74 7.18 14.45
N SER A 107 9.40 5.94 14.08
CA SER A 107 10.37 4.83 14.08
C SER A 107 10.38 3.96 12.83
N GLU A 108 9.26 3.80 12.12
CA GLU A 108 9.15 2.85 11.01
C GLU A 108 9.70 3.40 9.66
N PHE A 109 10.89 4.00 9.69
CA PHE A 109 11.59 4.45 8.49
C PHE A 109 12.11 3.26 7.67
N THR A 110 12.36 3.51 6.39
CA THR A 110 12.71 2.47 5.43
C THR A 110 13.69 2.98 4.39
N ASP A 111 14.51 2.08 3.87
CA ASP A 111 15.25 2.29 2.64
C ASP A 111 14.34 1.79 1.51
N TRP A 112 13.95 2.68 0.61
CA TRP A 112 12.85 2.42 -0.33
C TRP A 112 13.21 2.76 -1.77
N ALA A 113 12.51 2.09 -2.68
CA ALA A 113 12.40 2.52 -4.07
C ALA A 113 10.94 2.41 -4.50
N VAL A 114 10.42 3.48 -5.11
CA VAL A 114 9.06 3.56 -5.64
C VAL A 114 9.16 4.01 -7.08
N ALA A 115 8.69 3.18 -8.02
CA ALA A 115 8.72 3.47 -9.45
C ALA A 115 7.45 4.20 -9.91
N CYS A 116 6.31 3.87 -9.29
CA CYS A 116 5.02 4.46 -9.67
C CYS A 116 4.07 4.46 -8.49
N VAL A 117 3.24 5.51 -8.41
CA VAL A 117 2.06 5.62 -7.55
C VAL A 117 0.93 6.20 -8.39
N VAL A 118 -0.24 5.56 -8.37
CA VAL A 118 -1.45 6.06 -9.03
C VAL A 118 -2.59 5.97 -8.03
N VAL A 119 -3.41 7.01 -7.93
CA VAL A 119 -4.52 7.04 -6.99
C VAL A 119 -5.80 7.49 -7.69
N TYR A 120 -6.88 6.77 -7.41
CA TYR A 120 -8.24 7.11 -7.82
C TYR A 120 -9.06 7.44 -6.57
N ASN A 121 -9.88 8.48 -6.63
CA ASN A 121 -10.78 8.92 -5.55
C ASN A 121 -12.07 8.09 -5.46
N ARG A 122 -12.02 6.84 -5.91
CA ARG A 122 -13.13 5.87 -5.90
C ARG A 122 -12.60 4.45 -5.83
N ALA A 123 -13.45 3.53 -5.41
CA ALA A 123 -13.21 2.11 -5.61
C ALA A 123 -13.36 1.78 -7.11
N LEU A 124 -12.28 1.32 -7.73
CA LEU A 124 -12.30 0.74 -9.06
C LEU A 124 -12.91 -0.66 -9.00
N THR A 125 -13.66 -1.02 -10.03
CA THR A 125 -14.16 -2.39 -10.24
C THR A 125 -13.02 -3.36 -10.53
N SER A 126 -13.30 -4.67 -10.47
CA SER A 126 -12.29 -5.70 -10.76
C SER A 126 -11.73 -5.65 -12.16
N THR A 127 -12.57 -5.36 -13.15
CA THR A 127 -12.12 -5.12 -14.52
C THR A 127 -11.18 -3.93 -14.60
N GLU A 128 -11.55 -2.82 -13.97
CA GLU A 128 -10.74 -1.59 -14.00
C GLU A 128 -9.38 -1.79 -13.32
N TYR A 129 -9.34 -2.33 -12.09
CA TYR A 129 -8.05 -2.51 -11.42
C TYR A 129 -7.17 -3.56 -12.10
N THR A 130 -7.76 -4.59 -12.70
CA THR A 130 -6.98 -5.63 -13.41
C THR A 130 -6.35 -5.06 -14.67
N ASN A 131 -7.02 -4.15 -15.36
CA ASN A 131 -6.45 -3.45 -16.52
C ASN A 131 -5.24 -2.61 -16.10
N ILE A 132 -5.36 -1.80 -15.03
CA ILE A 132 -4.24 -1.00 -14.51
C ILE A 132 -3.09 -1.89 -14.01
N GLU A 133 -3.40 -2.99 -13.32
CA GLU A 133 -2.41 -3.99 -12.91
C GLU A 133 -1.64 -4.59 -14.11
N ASN A 134 -2.29 -4.78 -15.26
CA ASN A 134 -1.62 -5.28 -16.44
C ASN A 134 -0.69 -4.23 -17.06
N GLU A 135 -1.11 -2.97 -17.12
CA GLU A 135 -0.27 -1.88 -17.64
C GLU A 135 0.96 -1.63 -16.76
N LEU A 136 0.79 -1.58 -15.44
CA LEU A 136 1.90 -1.39 -14.51
C LEU A 136 2.91 -2.55 -14.59
N ALA A 137 2.42 -3.79 -14.67
CA ALA A 137 3.28 -4.96 -14.81
C ALA A 137 4.07 -4.90 -16.12
N ALA A 138 3.41 -4.58 -17.24
CA ALA A 138 4.05 -4.49 -18.54
C ALA A 138 5.14 -3.41 -18.59
N LYS A 139 4.96 -2.32 -17.85
CA LYS A 139 5.89 -1.18 -17.87
C LYS A 139 7.07 -1.31 -16.92
N TYR A 140 6.88 -1.92 -15.75
CA TYR A 140 7.86 -1.86 -14.66
C TYR A 140 8.35 -3.23 -14.16
N LEU A 141 7.70 -4.33 -14.52
CA LEU A 141 7.96 -5.66 -13.95
C LEU A 141 8.29 -6.73 -15.01
N LEU A 142 8.48 -6.33 -16.27
CA LEU A 142 8.99 -7.18 -17.36
C LEU A 142 10.50 -6.97 -17.56
#